data_AF-A0A919G6P8-F1
#
_entry.id   AF-A0A919G6P8-F1
#
_cell.length_a   1.000
_cell.length_b   1.000
_cell.length_c   1.000
_cell.angle_alpha   90.00
_cell.angle_beta   90.00
_cell.angle_gamma   90.00
#
_symmetry.space_group_name_H-M   'P 1'
#
loop_
_entity.id
_entity.type
_entity.pdbx_description
1 polymer ?
#
loop_
_entity_poly.entity_id
_entity_poly.type
_entity_poly.pdbx_seq_one_letter_code
_entity_poly.pdbx_strand_id
1 'polypeptide(L)'
;MTEQGVRWTADQVLALAPDAASRKAGSKLGTAGPWSEAGSAGGSVWGLCRGSGSRPYQTVVDIAGSTGPAYRCSCPSRKFPCKHALGLLLLWAGEEGSVPPAEAPAWAEEWLAGRRRRAVEQQAPRQAEAGTAAADPAARRRAEGRAQKRAERITAGAGELEQRLSDLLRTGLAGLEHAGYGPWEETAARMVDAQAPGLAARVRELGAVAVSGPGWPVRLLEECALLHLLDQGWLHRAALPPGLAATVHSRVGLPDTSPTRPERDDWLVLAQYDTADSRLTTRRIWLHGTGSGRTALLLSYGAAGRPPQLALPVGLAFDAELSGRPGAGQLRAELGERFGAPAPSAARPEGTGTGQAAARYGSALRADPWLESWPVTLGPVIPVPAPGGTGWQLADADGAAALPLAPAAAAAPGLWRLVALSGGAPVTVFGECGHRGFTPLVAWPQEPGEAVPLC
;
A
#
# COMPACT_ATOMS: atom_id res chain seq x y z
N MET A 1 -15.26 29.12 14.73
CA MET A 1 -14.87 27.86 14.07
C MET A 1 -14.09 27.05 15.09
N THR A 2 -14.77 26.17 15.82
CA THR A 2 -14.18 25.38 16.90
C THR A 2 -13.30 24.27 16.34
N GLU A 3 -12.09 24.12 16.90
CA GLU A 3 -11.10 23.05 16.64
C GLU A 3 -11.60 21.66 17.05
N GLN A 4 -12.80 21.27 16.63
CA GLN A 4 -13.29 19.91 16.78
C GLN A 4 -12.75 19.10 15.60
N GLY A 5 -11.56 18.54 15.78
CA GLY A 5 -11.06 17.47 14.91
C GLY A 5 -12.10 16.35 14.85
N VAL A 6 -12.55 16.05 13.64
CA VAL A 6 -13.58 15.04 13.38
C VAL A 6 -13.10 13.67 13.90
N ARG A 7 -13.91 13.03 14.75
CA ARG A 7 -13.57 11.82 15.51
C ARG A 7 -13.46 10.59 14.61
N TRP A 8 -12.53 9.68 14.92
CA TRP A 8 -12.41 8.41 14.21
C TRP A 8 -13.53 7.44 14.59
N THR A 9 -13.90 6.55 13.67
CA THR A 9 -14.82 5.45 13.98
C THR A 9 -14.11 4.33 14.74
N ALA A 10 -14.87 3.50 15.46
CA ALA A 10 -14.30 2.34 16.16
C ALA A 10 -13.52 1.42 15.21
N ASP A 11 -14.03 1.19 14.00
CA ASP A 11 -13.38 0.35 12.99
C ASP A 11 -12.05 0.94 12.50
N GLN A 12 -11.99 2.26 12.30
CA GLN A 12 -10.74 2.97 11.96
C GLN A 12 -9.67 2.78 13.06
N VAL A 13 -10.08 2.83 14.33
CA VAL A 13 -9.16 2.58 15.45
C VAL A 13 -8.71 1.12 15.49
N LEU A 14 -9.63 0.16 15.31
CA LEU A 14 -9.31 -1.26 15.36
C LEU A 14 -8.41 -1.70 14.20
N ALA A 15 -8.46 -1.00 13.06
CA ALA A 15 -7.56 -1.21 11.92
C ALA A 15 -6.09 -0.92 12.25
N LEU A 16 -5.80 -0.16 13.31
CA LEU A 16 -4.44 0.12 13.78
C LEU A 16 -3.85 -1.00 14.65
N ALA A 17 -4.67 -1.97 15.07
CA ALA A 17 -4.22 -3.01 15.99
C ALA A 17 -3.14 -3.90 15.36
N PRO A 18 -2.01 -4.13 16.05
CA PRO A 18 -0.90 -4.93 15.48
C PRO A 18 -1.22 -6.43 15.37
N ASP A 19 -2.23 -6.90 16.10
CA ASP A 19 -2.73 -8.28 16.03
C ASP A 19 -4.14 -8.41 16.66
N ALA A 20 -4.78 -9.56 16.46
CA ALA A 20 -6.12 -9.83 16.97
C ALA A 20 -6.22 -9.83 18.52
N ALA A 21 -5.15 -10.23 19.23
CA ALA A 21 -5.14 -10.25 20.69
C ALA A 21 -5.09 -8.82 21.26
N SER A 22 -4.30 -7.94 20.63
CA SER A 22 -4.21 -6.51 20.91
C SER A 22 -5.53 -5.82 20.63
N ARG A 23 -6.19 -6.17 19.51
CA ARG A 23 -7.54 -5.70 19.17
C ARG A 23 -8.54 -6.01 20.29
N LYS A 24 -8.66 -7.29 20.67
CA LYS A 24 -9.57 -7.74 21.74
C LYS A 24 -9.27 -7.11 23.09
N ALA A 25 -7.99 -6.97 23.44
CA ALA A 25 -7.58 -6.37 24.70
C ALA A 25 -7.82 -4.85 24.74
N GLY A 26 -7.62 -4.15 23.62
CA GLY A 26 -7.88 -2.73 23.47
C GLY A 26 -9.37 -2.42 23.57
N SER A 27 -10.24 -3.21 22.93
CA SER A 27 -11.71 -3.04 23.01
C SER A 27 -12.24 -3.08 24.44
N LYS A 28 -11.67 -3.92 25.31
CA LYS A 28 -12.06 -3.96 26.74
C LYS A 28 -11.74 -2.67 27.50
N LEU A 29 -10.78 -1.90 27.01
CA LEU A 29 -10.37 -0.63 27.61
C LEU A 29 -11.04 0.58 26.93
N GLY A 30 -11.85 0.39 25.89
CA GLY A 30 -12.56 1.47 25.17
C GLY A 30 -13.79 2.01 25.88
N THR A 31 -13.82 2.00 27.22
CA THR A 31 -14.94 2.49 28.06
C THR A 31 -14.39 3.48 29.08
N ALA A 32 -15.21 4.37 29.66
CA ALA A 32 -14.71 5.43 30.54
C ALA A 32 -14.10 4.91 31.85
N GLY A 33 -14.60 3.79 32.40
CA GLY A 33 -14.25 3.31 33.75
C GLY A 33 -12.75 3.11 34.05
N PRO A 34 -11.95 2.53 33.13
CA PRO A 34 -10.50 2.37 33.33
C PRO A 34 -9.68 3.66 33.24
N TRP A 35 -10.27 4.79 32.82
CA TRP A 35 -9.54 6.01 32.49
C TRP A 35 -9.81 7.15 33.48
N SER A 36 -8.76 7.90 33.78
CA SER A 36 -8.83 9.18 34.49
C SER A 36 -7.97 10.21 33.77
N GLU A 37 -8.24 11.51 34.01
CA GLU A 37 -7.51 12.63 33.39
C GLU A 37 -7.40 12.49 31.85
N ALA A 38 -8.46 11.98 31.22
CA ALA A 38 -8.51 11.87 29.77
C ALA A 38 -8.80 13.25 29.17
N GLY A 39 -8.08 13.60 28.10
CA GLY A 39 -8.25 14.87 27.41
C GLY A 39 -7.77 14.83 25.97
N SER A 40 -8.18 15.83 25.20
CA SER A 40 -7.78 16.00 23.80
C SER A 40 -7.48 17.46 23.47
N ALA A 41 -6.53 17.70 22.57
CA ALA A 41 -6.25 19.02 22.01
C ALA A 41 -5.42 18.88 20.72
N GLY A 42 -5.70 19.72 19.71
CA GLY A 42 -4.84 19.89 18.53
C GLY A 42 -4.43 18.58 17.81
N GLY A 43 -5.34 17.61 17.69
CA GLY A 43 -5.05 16.31 17.08
C GLY A 43 -4.21 15.37 17.96
N SER A 44 -4.22 15.56 19.28
CA SER A 44 -3.62 14.65 20.26
C SER A 44 -4.66 14.25 21.31
N VAL A 45 -4.53 13.02 21.82
CA VAL A 45 -5.36 12.50 22.92
C VAL A 45 -4.46 11.89 24.00
N TRP A 46 -4.85 12.04 25.27
CA TRP A 46 -4.11 11.49 26.40
C TRP A 46 -5.06 10.96 27.48
N GLY A 47 -4.52 10.13 28.37
CA GLY A 47 -5.23 9.68 29.56
C GLY A 47 -4.39 8.78 30.44
N LEU A 48 -4.84 8.62 31.68
CA LEU A 48 -4.26 7.70 32.67
C LEU A 48 -5.12 6.43 32.73
N CYS A 49 -4.57 5.29 32.29
CA CYS A 49 -5.26 4.01 32.36
C CYS A 49 -4.93 3.28 33.67
N ARG A 50 -5.94 2.85 34.43
CA ARG A 50 -5.76 2.01 35.61
C ARG A 50 -5.14 0.66 35.19
N GLY A 51 -3.97 0.37 35.74
CA GLY A 51 -3.22 -0.86 35.49
C GLY A 51 -3.24 -1.81 36.70
N SER A 52 -2.50 -2.91 36.59
CA SER A 52 -2.26 -3.84 37.69
C SER A 52 -1.23 -3.34 38.71
N GLY A 53 -0.59 -2.19 38.46
CA GLY A 53 0.37 -1.56 39.37
C GLY A 53 -0.23 -0.41 40.18
N SER A 54 0.58 0.16 41.08
CA SER A 54 0.18 1.27 41.95
C SER A 54 0.06 2.63 41.24
N ARG A 55 0.69 2.78 40.07
CA ARG A 55 0.61 3.99 39.23
C ARG A 55 -0.15 3.69 37.95
N PRO A 56 -1.12 4.55 37.54
CA PRO A 56 -1.80 4.38 36.26
C PRO A 56 -0.83 4.60 35.09
N TYR A 57 -1.10 3.94 33.96
CA TYR A 57 -0.29 4.07 32.76
C TYR A 57 -0.62 5.37 32.03
N GLN A 58 0.37 6.26 31.95
CA GLN A 58 0.34 7.46 31.12
C GLN A 58 0.32 7.04 29.66
N THR A 59 -0.75 7.39 28.96
CA THR A 59 -0.94 7.07 27.54
C THR A 59 -1.21 8.36 26.79
N VAL A 60 -0.42 8.63 25.75
CA VAL A 60 -0.59 9.75 24.83
C VAL A 60 -0.52 9.24 23.39
N VAL A 61 -1.39 9.77 22.55
CA VAL A 61 -1.45 9.49 21.13
C VAL A 61 -1.48 10.82 20.38
N ASP A 62 -0.55 10.96 19.44
CA ASP A 62 -0.50 12.07 18.51
C ASP A 62 -1.08 11.60 17.19
N ILE A 63 -2.30 12.02 16.88
CA ILE A 63 -3.10 11.60 15.73
C ILE A 63 -2.62 12.33 14.46
N ALA A 64 -2.15 13.57 14.61
CA ALA A 64 -1.72 14.44 13.52
C ALA A 64 -0.31 14.11 12.98
N GLY A 65 0.37 13.11 13.53
CA GLY A 65 1.74 12.73 13.14
C GLY A 65 1.92 12.52 11.63
N SER A 66 3.02 13.01 11.07
CA SER A 66 3.31 13.02 9.63
C SER A 66 3.34 11.61 8.98
N THR A 67 3.80 10.60 9.72
CA THR A 67 3.80 9.19 9.31
C THR A 67 2.58 8.41 9.81
N GLY A 68 1.51 9.10 10.22
CA GLY A 68 0.37 8.49 10.90
C GLY A 68 0.41 8.67 12.42
N PRO A 69 -0.57 8.08 13.14
CA PRO A 69 -0.67 8.21 14.58
C PRO A 69 0.55 7.63 15.28
N ALA A 70 1.08 8.35 16.26
CA ALA A 70 2.17 7.89 17.11
C ALA A 70 1.72 7.72 18.54
N TYR A 71 2.37 6.79 19.24
CA TYR A 71 1.90 6.34 20.54
C TYR A 71 3.04 6.37 21.55
N ARG A 72 2.75 6.83 22.76
CA ARG A 72 3.58 6.58 23.94
C ARG A 72 2.70 6.11 25.07
N CYS A 73 3.07 4.98 25.65
CA CYS A 73 2.42 4.44 26.84
C CYS A 73 3.50 3.98 27.82
N SER A 74 3.35 4.26 29.12
CA SER A 74 4.30 3.82 30.14
C SER A 74 4.19 2.33 30.52
N CYS A 75 3.34 1.57 29.82
CA CYS A 75 3.20 0.13 30.05
C CYS A 75 4.39 -0.69 29.49
N PRO A 76 4.70 -1.88 30.04
CA PRO A 76 5.84 -2.70 29.60
C PRO A 76 5.64 -3.44 28.26
N SER A 77 4.54 -3.15 27.53
CA SER A 77 4.25 -3.80 26.24
C SER A 77 5.29 -3.43 25.20
N ARG A 78 5.76 -4.42 24.44
CA ARG A 78 6.59 -4.20 23.23
C ARG A 78 5.77 -4.09 21.93
N LYS A 79 4.44 -4.22 22.02
CA LYS A 79 3.52 -4.05 20.88
C LYS A 79 3.02 -2.61 20.82
N PHE A 80 3.08 -2.00 19.63
CA PHE A 80 2.66 -0.62 19.38
C PHE A 80 1.77 -0.56 18.12
N PRO A 81 0.56 0.03 18.21
CA PRO A 81 -0.09 0.53 19.43
C PRO A 81 -0.38 -0.60 20.43
N CYS A 82 -0.17 -0.32 21.73
CA CYS A 82 -0.50 -1.27 22.79
C CYS A 82 -2.01 -1.23 23.10
N LYS A 83 -2.50 -2.18 23.91
CA LYS A 83 -3.92 -2.20 24.32
C LYS A 83 -4.41 -0.89 24.95
N HIS A 84 -3.56 -0.15 25.66
CA HIS A 84 -3.94 1.12 26.28
C HIS A 84 -4.08 2.22 25.24
N ALA A 85 -3.15 2.32 24.27
CA ALA A 85 -3.26 3.28 23.18
C ALA A 85 -4.51 3.01 22.30
N LEU A 86 -4.79 1.74 21.99
CA LEU A 86 -6.03 1.34 21.30
C LEU A 86 -7.26 1.68 22.14
N GLY A 87 -7.25 1.37 23.44
CA GLY A 87 -8.36 1.67 24.36
C GLY A 87 -8.65 3.17 24.47
N LEU A 88 -7.62 4.01 24.53
CA LEU A 88 -7.77 5.47 24.59
C LEU A 88 -8.39 6.01 23.30
N LEU A 89 -7.92 5.54 22.14
CA LEU A 89 -8.49 5.93 20.85
C LEU A 89 -9.93 5.45 20.70
N LEU A 90 -10.27 4.25 21.20
CA LEU A 90 -11.65 3.75 21.21
C LEU A 90 -12.55 4.56 22.13
N LEU A 91 -12.05 4.97 23.31
CA LEU A 91 -12.77 5.86 24.21
C LEU A 91 -13.04 7.23 23.55
N TRP A 92 -12.06 7.76 22.83
CA TRP A 92 -12.20 9.01 22.08
C TRP A 92 -13.15 8.87 20.87
N ALA A 93 -13.13 7.73 20.18
CA ALA A 93 -14.01 7.38 19.06
C ALA A 93 -15.46 7.10 19.48
N GLY A 94 -15.70 6.77 20.76
CA GLY A 94 -17.02 6.51 21.31
C GLY A 94 -17.83 7.79 21.57
N GLU A 95 -18.57 7.81 22.68
CA GLU A 95 -19.52 8.88 22.99
C GLU A 95 -18.87 10.27 23.10
N GLU A 96 -19.55 11.28 22.57
CA GLU A 96 -19.17 12.69 22.71
C GLU A 96 -19.01 13.06 24.19
N GLY A 97 -17.91 13.76 24.51
CA GLY A 97 -17.56 14.11 25.89
C GLY A 97 -16.75 13.08 26.69
N SER A 98 -16.59 11.83 26.23
CA SER A 98 -15.78 10.81 26.95
C SER A 98 -14.30 11.18 27.10
N VAL A 99 -13.78 11.95 26.14
CA VAL A 99 -12.44 12.54 26.16
C VAL A 99 -12.61 14.03 25.79
N PRO A 100 -12.82 14.92 26.78
CA PRO A 100 -13.14 16.32 26.51
C PRO A 100 -11.91 17.10 26.02
N PRO A 101 -12.11 18.25 25.33
CA PRO A 101 -11.03 19.20 25.12
C PRO A 101 -10.46 19.67 26.46
N ALA A 102 -9.14 19.60 26.61
CA ALA A 102 -8.45 20.00 27.85
C ALA A 102 -7.02 20.47 27.56
N GLU A 103 -6.40 21.17 28.49
CA GLU A 103 -4.96 21.48 28.41
C GLU A 103 -4.14 20.20 28.63
N ALA A 104 -3.13 19.99 27.79
CA ALA A 104 -2.30 18.80 27.88
C ALA A 104 -1.46 18.82 29.17
N PRO A 105 -1.46 17.74 29.98
CA PRO A 105 -0.62 17.68 31.16
C PRO A 105 0.86 17.66 30.76
N ALA A 106 1.75 18.13 31.65
CA ALA A 106 3.17 18.34 31.36
C ALA A 106 3.87 17.12 30.73
N TRP A 107 3.55 15.90 31.17
CA TRP A 107 4.13 14.66 30.63
C TRP A 107 3.69 14.35 29.19
N ALA A 108 2.48 14.76 28.80
CA ALA A 108 1.98 14.62 27.44
C ALA A 108 2.60 15.70 26.55
N GLU A 109 2.61 16.94 27.02
CA GLU A 109 3.16 18.08 26.29
C GLU A 109 4.68 17.93 26.05
N GLU A 110 5.44 17.49 27.05
CA GLU A 110 6.88 17.23 26.90
C GLU A 110 7.15 16.24 25.76
N TRP A 111 6.35 15.17 25.66
CA TRP A 111 6.49 14.18 24.61
C TRP A 111 6.10 14.72 23.23
N LEU A 112 4.98 15.45 23.13
CA LEU A 112 4.50 16.06 21.89
C LEU A 112 5.49 17.12 21.37
N ALA A 113 5.98 18.01 22.23
CA ALA A 113 7.01 18.99 21.90
C ALA A 113 8.31 18.33 21.44
N GLY A 114 8.73 17.24 22.11
CA GLY A 114 9.88 16.46 21.69
C GLY A 114 9.70 15.82 20.30
N ARG A 115 8.48 15.43 19.92
CA ARG A 115 8.19 14.96 18.55
C ARG A 115 8.29 16.09 17.54
N ARG A 116 7.67 17.24 17.80
CA ARG A 116 7.69 18.40 16.91
C ARG A 116 9.12 18.86 16.61
N ARG A 117 9.99 18.93 17.64
CA ARG A 117 11.43 19.23 17.47
C ARG A 117 12.13 18.24 16.53
N ARG A 118 11.98 16.93 16.77
CA ARG A 118 12.59 15.89 15.92
C ARG A 118 12.09 15.92 14.48
N ALA A 119 10.82 16.26 14.26
CA ALA A 119 10.27 16.37 12.91
C ALA A 119 10.94 17.52 12.13
N VAL A 120 11.13 18.67 12.76
CA VAL A 120 11.86 19.83 12.18
C VAL A 120 13.33 19.49 11.92
N GLU A 121 13.99 18.83 12.87
CA GLU A 121 15.41 18.41 12.74
C GLU A 121 15.62 17.39 11.61
N GLN A 122 14.66 16.52 11.32
CA GLN A 122 14.75 15.54 10.23
C GLN A 122 14.46 16.13 8.84
N GLN A 123 13.80 17.28 8.76
CA GLN A 123 13.50 17.97 7.49
C GLN A 123 14.67 18.84 7.01
N ALA A 124 15.46 19.43 7.91
CA ALA A 124 16.58 20.30 7.57
C ALA A 124 17.70 19.67 6.70
N PRO A 125 18.13 18.40 6.89
CA PRO A 125 19.17 17.79 6.07
C PRO A 125 18.71 17.48 4.64
N ARG A 126 17.43 17.11 4.46
CA ARG A 126 16.87 16.70 3.15
C ARG A 126 16.81 17.86 2.15
N GLN A 127 16.57 19.08 2.63
CA GLN A 127 16.55 20.27 1.78
C GLN A 127 17.97 20.75 1.40
N ALA A 128 18.96 20.54 2.27
CA ALA A 128 20.35 20.95 2.02
C ALA A 128 21.11 19.99 1.06
N GLU A 129 20.84 18.69 1.12
CA GLU A 129 21.47 17.69 0.22
C GLU A 129 20.91 17.73 -1.21
N ALA A 130 19.62 18.04 -1.38
CA ALA A 130 19.00 18.17 -2.70
C ALA A 130 19.56 19.34 -3.52
N GLY A 131 19.99 20.43 -2.86
CA GLY A 131 20.54 21.62 -3.51
C GLY A 131 22.03 21.54 -3.88
N THR A 132 22.83 20.75 -3.14
CA THR A 132 24.30 20.80 -3.23
C THR A 132 24.91 19.71 -4.12
N ALA A 133 24.32 18.51 -4.17
CA ALA A 133 24.81 17.42 -5.02
C ALA A 133 24.60 17.68 -6.53
N ALA A 134 23.66 18.56 -6.88
CA ALA A 134 23.33 18.87 -8.27
C ALA A 134 24.38 19.75 -8.97
N ALA A 135 25.30 20.43 -8.27
CA ALA A 135 26.07 21.53 -8.85
C ALA A 135 27.51 21.21 -9.35
N ASP A 136 28.14 20.07 -8.99
CA ASP A 136 29.52 19.73 -9.44
C ASP A 136 29.52 18.94 -10.78
N PRO A 137 30.03 19.52 -11.89
CA PRO A 137 30.13 18.82 -13.18
C PRO A 137 31.00 17.54 -13.14
N ALA A 138 32.02 17.49 -12.29
CA ALA A 138 32.89 16.31 -12.17
C ALA A 138 32.16 15.16 -11.44
N ALA A 139 31.35 15.47 -10.43
CA ALA A 139 30.48 14.49 -9.77
C ALA A 139 29.45 13.89 -10.73
N ARG A 140 28.84 14.72 -11.60
CA ARG A 140 27.91 14.26 -12.64
C ARG A 140 28.58 13.29 -13.62
N ARG A 141 29.75 13.65 -14.17
CA ARG A 141 30.51 12.77 -15.07
C ARG A 141 30.89 11.43 -14.41
N ARG A 142 31.29 11.44 -13.14
CA ARG A 142 31.57 10.20 -12.38
C ARG A 142 30.31 9.35 -12.18
N ALA A 143 29.15 9.98 -11.94
CA ALA A 143 27.87 9.28 -11.80
C ALA A 143 27.40 8.67 -13.12
N GLU A 144 27.49 9.42 -14.21
CA GLU A 144 27.21 8.94 -15.58
C GLU A 144 28.11 7.74 -15.93
N GLY A 145 29.41 7.83 -15.68
CA GLY A 145 30.34 6.73 -15.92
C GLY A 145 30.04 5.47 -15.09
N ARG A 146 29.55 5.61 -13.85
CA ARG A 146 29.08 4.46 -13.05
C ARG A 146 27.79 3.87 -13.59
N ALA A 147 26.85 4.73 -14.00
CA ALA A 147 25.58 4.31 -14.60
C ALA A 147 25.83 3.53 -15.89
N GLN A 148 26.75 4.00 -16.74
CA GLN A 148 27.13 3.34 -17.98
C GLN A 148 27.73 1.95 -17.72
N LYS A 149 28.73 1.83 -16.84
CA LYS A 149 29.32 0.53 -16.47
C LYS A 149 28.30 -0.43 -15.88
N ARG A 150 27.36 0.07 -15.08
CA ARG A 150 26.24 -0.73 -14.56
C ARG A 150 25.34 -1.21 -15.70
N ALA A 151 25.00 -0.34 -16.63
CA ALA A 151 24.18 -0.70 -17.77
C ALA A 151 24.84 -1.76 -18.66
N GLU A 152 26.16 -1.70 -18.85
CA GLU A 152 26.94 -2.73 -19.58
C GLU A 152 26.87 -4.09 -18.89
N ARG A 153 27.04 -4.13 -17.56
CA ARG A 153 26.92 -5.38 -16.78
C ARG A 153 25.52 -5.98 -16.88
N ILE A 154 24.48 -5.15 -16.74
CA ILE A 154 23.09 -5.59 -16.87
C ILE A 154 22.85 -6.11 -18.29
N THR A 155 23.35 -5.43 -19.32
CA THR A 155 23.20 -5.86 -20.72
C THR A 155 23.86 -7.22 -20.97
N ALA A 156 25.06 -7.46 -20.43
CA ALA A 156 25.70 -8.77 -20.52
C ALA A 156 24.91 -9.87 -19.80
N GLY A 157 24.41 -9.58 -18.58
CA GLY A 157 23.56 -10.50 -17.83
C GLY A 157 22.23 -10.81 -18.54
N ALA A 158 21.58 -9.78 -19.09
CA ALA A 158 20.37 -9.90 -19.89
C ALA A 158 20.57 -10.83 -21.09
N GLY A 159 21.65 -10.65 -21.86
CA GLY A 159 21.97 -11.55 -22.98
C GLY A 159 22.21 -13.01 -22.56
N GLU A 160 22.84 -13.26 -21.41
CA GLU A 160 22.95 -14.63 -20.87
C GLU A 160 21.58 -15.20 -20.47
N LEU A 161 20.73 -14.37 -19.84
CA LEU A 161 19.38 -14.75 -19.44
C LEU A 161 18.51 -15.10 -20.65
N GLU A 162 18.58 -14.32 -21.72
CA GLU A 162 17.88 -14.57 -23.00
C GLU A 162 18.23 -15.95 -23.57
N GLN A 163 19.52 -16.28 -23.61
CA GLN A 163 20.02 -17.57 -24.09
C GLN A 163 19.50 -18.71 -23.24
N ARG A 164 19.55 -18.56 -21.91
CA ARG A 164 19.03 -19.56 -20.96
C ARG A 164 17.52 -19.78 -21.11
N LEU A 165 16.74 -18.71 -21.28
CA LEU A 165 15.29 -18.81 -21.52
C LEU A 165 15.00 -19.51 -22.86
N SER A 166 15.78 -19.21 -23.89
CA SER A 166 15.65 -19.85 -25.21
C SER A 166 15.99 -21.35 -25.15
N ASP A 167 17.06 -21.71 -24.44
CA ASP A 167 17.47 -23.10 -24.22
C ASP A 167 16.45 -23.88 -23.38
N LEU A 168 15.86 -23.25 -22.37
CA LEU A 168 14.78 -23.81 -21.58
C LEU A 168 13.58 -24.19 -22.47
N LEU A 169 13.15 -23.27 -23.35
CA LEU A 169 12.04 -23.53 -24.27
C LEU A 169 12.38 -24.59 -25.32
N ARG A 170 13.62 -24.59 -25.84
CA ARG A 170 14.10 -25.59 -26.81
C ARG A 170 14.16 -26.99 -26.22
N THR A 171 14.57 -27.11 -24.95
CA THR A 171 14.65 -28.38 -24.23
C THR A 171 13.27 -28.88 -23.79
N GLY A 172 12.33 -27.96 -23.60
CA GLY A 172 10.99 -28.24 -23.13
C GLY A 172 10.87 -28.10 -21.62
N LEU A 173 9.64 -27.84 -21.15
CA LEU A 173 9.38 -27.59 -19.73
C LEU A 173 9.17 -28.87 -18.92
N ALA A 174 9.08 -30.04 -19.55
CA ALA A 174 8.77 -31.29 -18.86
C ALA A 174 9.88 -31.67 -17.85
N GLY A 175 9.50 -32.05 -16.63
CA GLY A 175 10.43 -32.53 -15.61
C GLY A 175 11.11 -31.42 -14.79
N LEU A 176 10.88 -30.14 -15.09
CA LEU A 176 11.44 -29.02 -14.34
C LEU A 176 10.97 -28.95 -12.88
N GLU A 177 9.81 -29.52 -12.57
CA GLU A 177 9.31 -29.68 -11.20
C GLU A 177 10.22 -30.56 -10.33
N HIS A 178 11.04 -31.42 -10.96
CA HIS A 178 12.02 -32.29 -10.30
C HIS A 178 13.44 -31.69 -10.28
N ALA A 179 13.71 -30.64 -11.06
CA ALA A 179 15.04 -30.02 -11.13
C ALA A 179 15.42 -29.23 -9.86
N GLY A 180 14.43 -28.91 -9.02
CA GLY A 180 14.62 -28.16 -7.79
C GLY A 180 14.98 -26.68 -8.01
N TYR A 181 15.28 -25.97 -6.91
CA TYR A 181 15.56 -24.53 -6.93
C TYR A 181 16.99 -24.17 -7.38
N GLY A 182 17.92 -25.13 -7.42
CA GLY A 182 19.35 -24.89 -7.65
C GLY A 182 19.65 -24.15 -8.97
N PRO A 183 19.19 -24.63 -10.13
CA PRO A 183 19.43 -23.98 -11.42
C PRO A 183 18.87 -22.56 -11.51
N TRP A 184 17.71 -22.32 -10.87
CA TRP A 184 17.07 -21.00 -10.79
C TRP A 184 17.88 -20.06 -9.90
N GLU A 185 18.36 -20.51 -8.74
CA GLU A 185 19.20 -19.69 -7.86
C GLU A 185 20.56 -19.37 -8.47
N GLU A 186 21.17 -20.30 -9.21
CA GLU A 186 22.41 -20.00 -9.94
C GLU A 186 22.18 -18.89 -10.97
N THR A 187 21.10 -18.99 -11.74
CA THR A 187 20.74 -17.98 -12.74
C THR A 187 20.41 -16.63 -12.07
N ALA A 188 19.69 -16.65 -10.95
CA ALA A 188 19.39 -15.44 -10.18
C ALA A 188 20.65 -14.80 -9.57
N ALA A 189 21.62 -15.59 -9.10
CA ALA A 189 22.89 -15.10 -8.59
C ALA A 189 23.67 -14.34 -9.68
N ARG A 190 23.71 -14.88 -10.91
CA ARG A 190 24.32 -14.20 -12.07
C ARG A 190 23.65 -12.86 -12.37
N MET A 191 22.32 -12.75 -12.20
CA MET A 191 21.62 -11.46 -12.36
C MET A 191 21.98 -10.46 -11.24
N VAL A 192 22.22 -10.93 -10.02
CA VAL A 192 22.73 -10.07 -8.93
C VAL A 192 24.14 -9.56 -9.27
N ASP A 193 25.03 -10.42 -9.76
CA ASP A 193 26.38 -10.06 -10.20
C ASP A 193 26.37 -9.07 -11.38
N ALA A 194 25.41 -9.25 -12.30
CA ALA A 194 25.11 -8.33 -13.38
C ALA A 194 24.50 -7.00 -12.91
N GLN A 195 24.21 -6.83 -11.62
CA GLN A 195 23.57 -5.65 -11.01
C GLN A 195 22.11 -5.41 -11.43
N ALA A 196 21.40 -6.50 -11.77
CA ALA A 196 20.00 -6.56 -12.19
C ALA A 196 19.13 -7.29 -11.14
N PRO A 197 18.96 -6.74 -9.92
CA PRO A 197 18.26 -7.44 -8.85
C PRO A 197 16.78 -7.70 -9.15
N GLY A 198 16.14 -6.90 -10.01
CA GLY A 198 14.78 -7.14 -10.48
C GLY A 198 14.66 -8.39 -11.35
N LEU A 199 15.59 -8.57 -12.31
CA LEU A 199 15.67 -9.81 -13.09
C LEU A 199 15.96 -11.02 -12.19
N ALA A 200 16.86 -10.86 -11.22
CA ALA A 200 17.16 -11.91 -10.25
C ALA A 200 15.92 -12.34 -9.45
N ALA A 201 15.08 -11.40 -9.01
CA ALA A 201 13.85 -11.71 -8.29
C ALA A 201 12.88 -12.52 -9.16
N ARG A 202 12.67 -12.09 -10.42
CA ARG A 202 11.80 -12.79 -11.38
C ARG A 202 12.27 -14.20 -11.70
N VAL A 203 13.58 -14.43 -11.84
CA VAL A 203 14.13 -15.78 -12.03
C VAL A 203 13.81 -16.69 -10.83
N ARG A 204 13.90 -16.19 -9.60
CA ARG A 204 13.54 -16.99 -8.41
C ARG A 204 12.07 -17.34 -8.38
N GLU A 205 11.20 -16.43 -8.81
CA GLU A 205 9.76 -16.66 -8.90
C GLU A 205 9.43 -17.80 -9.89
N LEU A 206 10.16 -17.92 -11.01
CA LEU A 206 10.01 -19.06 -11.94
C LEU A 206 10.21 -20.41 -11.25
N GLY A 207 11.21 -20.51 -10.37
CA GLY A 207 11.46 -21.72 -9.57
C GLY A 207 10.29 -22.09 -8.66
N ALA A 208 9.62 -21.09 -8.06
CA ALA A 208 8.44 -21.32 -7.24
C ALA A 208 7.21 -21.73 -8.07
N VAL A 209 7.08 -21.21 -9.30
CA VAL A 209 5.97 -21.54 -10.20
C VAL A 209 6.06 -22.99 -10.67
N ALA A 210 7.25 -23.51 -10.94
CA ALA A 210 7.46 -24.90 -11.38
C ALA A 210 6.90 -25.95 -10.39
N VAL A 211 6.79 -25.60 -9.10
CA VAL A 211 6.27 -26.49 -8.04
C VAL A 211 4.89 -26.07 -7.52
N SER A 212 4.16 -25.21 -8.25
CA SER A 212 2.88 -24.62 -7.82
C SER A 212 1.63 -25.51 -8.02
N GLY A 213 1.81 -26.80 -8.30
CA GLY A 213 0.71 -27.75 -8.50
C GLY A 213 0.14 -27.78 -9.92
N PRO A 214 -1.09 -28.30 -10.13
CA PRO A 214 -1.65 -28.53 -11.46
C PRO A 214 -1.63 -27.28 -12.37
N GLY A 215 -1.33 -27.46 -13.65
CA GLY A 215 -1.25 -26.36 -14.63
C GLY A 215 0.00 -25.49 -14.53
N TRP A 216 1.00 -25.89 -13.73
CA TRP A 216 2.26 -25.16 -13.61
C TRP A 216 3.02 -24.96 -14.93
N PRO A 217 3.00 -25.86 -15.95
CA PRO A 217 3.80 -25.63 -17.16
C PRO A 217 3.32 -24.40 -17.93
N VAL A 218 2.00 -24.17 -17.98
CA VAL A 218 1.40 -23.00 -18.64
C VAL A 218 1.77 -21.73 -17.87
N ARG A 219 1.61 -21.73 -16.54
CA ARG A 219 1.99 -20.59 -15.71
C ARG A 219 3.48 -20.28 -15.82
N LEU A 220 4.33 -21.31 -15.81
CA LEU A 220 5.77 -21.12 -15.98
C LEU A 220 6.10 -20.47 -17.32
N LEU A 221 5.46 -20.93 -18.40
CA LEU A 221 5.63 -20.36 -19.73
C LEU A 221 5.20 -18.88 -19.78
N GLU A 222 4.07 -18.53 -19.17
CA GLU A 222 3.59 -17.14 -19.05
C GLU A 222 4.61 -16.26 -18.32
N GLU A 223 5.12 -16.72 -17.18
CA GLU A 223 6.11 -15.98 -16.39
C GLU A 223 7.47 -15.88 -17.10
N CYS A 224 7.89 -16.93 -17.84
CA CYS A 224 9.06 -16.90 -18.71
C CYS A 224 8.88 -15.88 -19.84
N ALA A 225 7.70 -15.81 -20.46
CA ALA A 225 7.41 -14.85 -21.52
C ALA A 225 7.45 -13.40 -20.99
N LEU A 226 6.90 -13.15 -19.80
CA LEU A 226 6.99 -11.86 -19.13
C LEU A 226 8.44 -11.50 -18.78
N LEU A 227 9.24 -12.46 -18.30
CA LEU A 227 10.66 -12.22 -18.04
C LEU A 227 11.44 -11.91 -19.32
N HIS A 228 11.21 -12.69 -20.38
CA HIS A 228 11.80 -12.44 -21.70
C HIS A 228 11.39 -11.06 -22.23
N LEU A 229 10.13 -10.65 -22.08
CA LEU A 229 9.71 -9.31 -22.46
C LEU A 229 10.48 -8.21 -21.72
N LEU A 230 10.76 -8.39 -20.43
CA LEU A 230 11.54 -7.43 -19.61
C LEU A 230 12.99 -7.36 -20.08
N ASP A 231 13.55 -8.53 -20.37
CA ASP A 231 14.89 -8.69 -20.91
C ASP A 231 15.04 -7.96 -22.26
N GLN A 232 14.13 -8.22 -23.20
CA GLN A 232 14.07 -7.51 -24.48
C GLN A 232 13.85 -6.00 -24.30
N GLY A 233 12.98 -5.60 -23.37
CA GLY A 233 12.79 -4.20 -23.02
C GLY A 233 14.09 -3.52 -22.59
N TRP A 234 14.94 -4.21 -21.84
CA TRP A 234 16.24 -3.69 -21.42
C TRP A 234 17.25 -3.62 -22.57
N LEU A 235 17.35 -4.69 -23.37
CA LEU A 235 18.27 -4.79 -24.50
C LEU A 235 17.95 -3.72 -25.58
N HIS A 236 16.67 -3.44 -25.79
CA HIS A 236 16.19 -2.46 -26.78
C HIS A 236 15.79 -1.11 -26.18
N ARG A 237 16.18 -0.82 -24.93
CA ARG A 237 15.75 0.37 -24.16
C ARG A 237 15.92 1.71 -24.89
N ALA A 238 16.92 1.83 -25.77
CA ALA A 238 17.19 3.07 -26.51
C ALA A 238 16.11 3.42 -27.55
N ALA A 239 15.33 2.43 -28.00
CA ALA A 239 14.23 2.60 -28.95
C ALA A 239 12.86 2.74 -28.27
N LEU A 240 12.78 2.57 -26.94
CA LEU A 240 11.53 2.61 -26.21
C LEU A 240 11.05 4.06 -25.99
N PRO A 241 9.73 4.30 -25.96
CA PRO A 241 9.19 5.56 -25.46
C PRO A 241 9.73 5.86 -24.04
N PRO A 242 10.00 7.14 -23.70
CA PRO A 242 10.66 7.48 -22.42
C PRO A 242 9.97 6.91 -21.18
N GLY A 243 8.63 6.89 -21.18
CA GLY A 243 7.85 6.36 -20.07
C GLY A 243 8.00 4.84 -19.90
N LEU A 244 8.07 4.08 -20.99
CA LEU A 244 8.27 2.63 -20.95
C LEU A 244 9.73 2.28 -20.62
N ALA A 245 10.69 3.07 -21.12
CA ALA A 245 12.10 2.93 -20.75
C ALA A 245 12.31 3.12 -19.24
N ALA A 246 11.63 4.09 -18.63
CA ALA A 246 11.64 4.28 -17.18
C ALA A 246 10.98 3.09 -16.43
N THR A 247 9.87 2.55 -16.94
CA THR A 247 9.25 1.33 -16.38
C THR A 247 10.21 0.14 -16.41
N VAL A 248 10.90 -0.11 -17.53
CA VAL A 248 11.91 -1.16 -17.66
C VAL A 248 13.07 -0.93 -16.68
N HIS A 249 13.57 0.30 -16.57
CA HIS A 249 14.63 0.68 -15.64
C HIS A 249 14.27 0.32 -14.19
N SER A 250 13.06 0.70 -13.76
CA SER A 250 12.54 0.40 -12.42
C SER A 250 12.38 -1.11 -12.20
N ARG A 251 11.81 -1.85 -13.18
CA ARG A 251 11.58 -3.31 -13.08
C ARG A 251 12.85 -4.16 -13.10
N VAL A 252 13.93 -3.69 -13.73
CA VAL A 252 15.27 -4.33 -13.64
C VAL A 252 15.92 -4.11 -12.26
N GLY A 253 15.37 -3.20 -11.45
CA GLY A 253 15.82 -2.92 -10.09
C GLY A 253 16.84 -1.77 -10.01
N LEU A 254 16.75 -0.83 -10.94
CA LEU A 254 17.49 0.42 -10.87
C LEU A 254 16.64 1.47 -10.11
N PRO A 255 17.22 2.21 -9.16
CA PRO A 255 16.46 3.19 -8.39
C PRO A 255 16.03 4.37 -9.28
N ASP A 256 14.77 4.78 -9.15
CA ASP A 256 14.28 6.01 -9.78
C ASP A 256 14.81 7.23 -9.03
N THR A 257 15.55 8.09 -9.71
CA THR A 257 16.34 9.16 -9.08
C THR A 257 15.69 10.55 -9.15
N SER A 258 14.51 10.70 -9.75
CA SER A 258 13.85 12.00 -9.87
C SER A 258 12.35 11.86 -9.67
N PRO A 259 11.83 12.13 -8.46
CA PRO A 259 10.40 12.21 -8.25
C PRO A 259 9.81 13.33 -9.13
N THR A 260 8.56 13.14 -9.55
CA THR A 260 7.80 14.19 -10.24
C THR A 260 7.55 15.37 -9.30
N ARG A 261 7.13 16.51 -9.88
CA ARG A 261 6.77 17.70 -9.10
C ARG A 261 5.73 17.31 -8.02
N PRO A 262 5.93 17.72 -6.76
CA PRO A 262 4.93 17.51 -5.71
C PRO A 262 3.59 18.11 -6.11
N GLU A 263 2.53 17.32 -5.96
CA GLU A 263 1.15 17.73 -6.17
C GLU A 263 0.45 17.76 -4.82
N ARG A 264 -0.02 18.96 -4.42
CA ARG A 264 -0.82 19.14 -3.22
C ARG A 264 -2.28 18.91 -3.55
N ASP A 265 -2.93 18.06 -2.77
CA ASP A 265 -4.37 17.76 -2.87
C ASP A 265 -4.88 17.31 -1.49
N ASP A 266 -6.20 17.17 -1.36
CA ASP A 266 -6.81 16.48 -0.23
C ASP A 266 -7.01 15.00 -0.57
N TRP A 267 -6.21 14.16 0.08
CA TRP A 267 -6.06 12.74 -0.24
C TRP A 267 -6.93 11.86 0.65
N LEU A 268 -8.01 11.33 0.09
CA LEU A 268 -8.85 10.32 0.72
C LEU A 268 -8.16 8.96 0.76
N VAL A 269 -8.04 8.36 1.94
CA VAL A 269 -7.54 7.01 2.13
C VAL A 269 -8.61 5.99 1.78
N LEU A 270 -8.44 5.29 0.67
CA LEU A 270 -9.38 4.30 0.17
C LEU A 270 -9.17 2.91 0.79
N ALA A 271 -7.92 2.46 0.92
CA ALA A 271 -7.61 1.14 1.44
C ALA A 271 -6.22 1.09 2.08
N GLN A 272 -6.06 0.26 3.11
CA GLN A 272 -4.77 -0.05 3.72
C GLN A 272 -4.70 -1.54 4.05
N TYR A 273 -3.72 -2.24 3.51
CA TYR A 273 -3.49 -3.66 3.82
C TYR A 273 -2.00 -4.01 3.75
N ASP A 274 -1.62 -5.06 4.47
CA ASP A 274 -0.25 -5.53 4.57
C ASP A 274 -0.08 -6.84 3.80
N THR A 275 0.95 -6.92 2.97
CA THR A 275 1.45 -8.16 2.39
C THR A 275 2.77 -8.51 3.07
N ALA A 276 3.01 -9.79 3.36
CA ALA A 276 4.23 -10.22 4.01
C ALA A 276 4.91 -11.34 3.22
N ASP A 277 6.22 -11.22 3.06
CA ASP A 277 7.09 -12.30 2.61
C ASP A 277 8.06 -12.72 3.73
N SER A 278 8.99 -13.63 3.45
CA SER A 278 9.94 -14.16 4.45
C SER A 278 10.93 -13.11 5.00
N ARG A 279 11.08 -11.96 4.35
CA ARG A 279 12.08 -10.92 4.65
C ARG A 279 11.44 -9.59 5.04
N LEU A 280 10.28 -9.27 4.50
CA LEU A 280 9.69 -7.94 4.57
C LEU A 280 8.16 -8.00 4.69
N THR A 281 7.60 -7.06 5.46
CA THR A 281 6.19 -6.72 5.43
C THR A 281 6.01 -5.41 4.68
N THR A 282 5.19 -5.41 3.64
CA THR A 282 4.87 -4.24 2.82
C THR A 282 3.43 -3.82 3.07
N ARG A 283 3.24 -2.58 3.48
CA ARG A 283 1.93 -1.94 3.58
C ARG A 283 1.65 -1.19 2.30
N ARG A 284 0.47 -1.45 1.73
CA ARG A 284 -0.08 -0.76 0.56
C ARG A 284 -1.19 0.17 1.05
N ILE A 285 -1.10 1.44 0.70
CA ILE A 285 -2.11 2.44 1.02
C ILE A 285 -2.58 3.11 -0.27
N TRP A 286 -3.84 2.90 -0.62
CA TRP A 286 -4.47 3.54 -1.77
C TRP A 286 -5.07 4.88 -1.36
N LEU A 287 -4.73 5.93 -2.10
CA LEU A 287 -5.20 7.29 -1.90
C LEU A 287 -5.94 7.77 -3.16
N HIS A 288 -6.92 8.65 -2.97
CA HIS A 288 -7.58 9.37 -4.06
C HIS A 288 -7.63 10.87 -3.77
N GLY A 289 -7.05 11.65 -4.66
CA GLY A 289 -7.07 13.11 -4.60
C GLY A 289 -8.45 13.62 -4.97
N THR A 290 -9.12 14.28 -4.02
CA THR A 290 -10.50 14.74 -4.22
C THR A 290 -10.60 15.95 -5.16
N GLY A 291 -9.54 16.75 -5.27
CA GLY A 291 -9.45 17.86 -6.23
C GLY A 291 -8.91 17.44 -7.60
N SER A 292 -7.89 16.58 -7.63
CA SER A 292 -7.23 16.13 -8.87
C SER A 292 -7.92 14.94 -9.55
N GLY A 293 -8.72 14.17 -8.82
CA GLY A 293 -9.26 12.88 -9.27
C GLY A 293 -8.18 11.78 -9.41
N ARG A 294 -6.94 12.05 -8.98
CA ARG A 294 -5.81 11.14 -9.15
C ARG A 294 -5.82 10.04 -8.09
N THR A 295 -5.61 8.79 -8.52
CA THR A 295 -5.36 7.68 -7.59
C THR A 295 -3.86 7.46 -7.42
N ALA A 296 -3.41 7.30 -6.17
CA ALA A 296 -2.01 7.10 -5.83
C ALA A 296 -1.83 5.92 -4.85
N LEU A 297 -0.66 5.30 -4.90
CA LEU A 297 -0.26 4.20 -4.03
C LEU A 297 0.96 4.60 -3.20
N LEU A 298 0.81 4.59 -1.88
CA LEU A 298 1.95 4.68 -0.96
C LEU A 298 2.38 3.26 -0.55
N LEU A 299 3.69 3.05 -0.50
CA LEU A 299 4.30 1.83 0.01
C LEU A 299 5.09 2.14 1.27
N SER A 300 4.83 1.39 2.34
CA SER A 300 5.62 1.43 3.56
C SER A 300 6.15 0.05 3.88
N TYR A 301 7.38 -0.02 4.39
CA TYR A 301 8.08 -1.28 4.59
C TYR A 301 8.45 -1.47 6.06
N GLY A 302 8.31 -2.71 6.54
CA GLY A 302 8.70 -3.15 7.86
C GLY A 302 9.52 -4.44 7.75
N ALA A 303 10.49 -4.64 8.64
CA ALA A 303 11.23 -5.91 8.70
C ALA A 303 10.30 -7.10 8.98
N ALA A 304 10.70 -8.31 8.60
CA ALA A 304 9.91 -9.53 8.80
C ALA A 304 9.24 -9.59 10.19
N GLY A 305 7.91 -9.74 10.19
CA GLY A 305 7.09 -9.82 11.40
C GLY A 305 6.89 -8.50 12.14
N ARG A 306 7.31 -7.35 11.58
CA ARG A 306 7.07 -6.01 12.14
C ARG A 306 6.18 -5.20 11.19
N PRO A 307 5.06 -4.64 11.68
CA PRO A 307 4.20 -3.82 10.84
C PRO A 307 4.94 -2.56 10.39
N PRO A 308 4.71 -2.10 9.14
CA PRO A 308 5.28 -0.84 8.66
C PRO A 308 4.81 0.36 9.48
N GLN A 309 5.65 1.40 9.53
CA GLN A 309 5.42 2.56 10.39
C GLN A 309 4.28 3.46 9.90
N LEU A 310 4.14 3.61 8.58
CA LEU A 310 3.10 4.49 8.02
C LEU A 310 1.73 3.87 8.26
N ALA A 311 0.85 4.58 8.96
CA ALA A 311 -0.52 4.14 9.19
C ALA A 311 -1.49 5.29 8.88
N LEU A 312 -2.32 5.08 7.86
CA LEU A 312 -3.36 6.02 7.44
C LEU A 312 -4.69 5.25 7.45
N PRO A 313 -5.55 5.45 8.46
CA PRO A 313 -6.85 4.77 8.52
C PRO A 313 -7.74 5.07 7.31
N VAL A 314 -8.46 4.06 6.85
CA VAL A 314 -9.40 4.14 5.72
C VAL A 314 -10.56 5.08 6.03
N GLY A 315 -10.99 5.87 5.05
CA GLY A 315 -12.09 6.83 5.17
C GLY A 315 -11.69 8.19 5.73
N LEU A 316 -10.41 8.40 6.05
CA LEU A 316 -9.87 9.71 6.40
C LEU A 316 -9.33 10.42 5.15
N ALA A 317 -9.49 11.72 5.07
CA ALA A 317 -8.83 12.58 4.10
C ALA A 317 -7.83 13.51 4.80
N PHE A 318 -6.77 13.89 4.11
CA PHE A 318 -5.76 14.80 4.63
C PHE A 318 -5.09 15.60 3.50
N ASP A 319 -4.86 16.89 3.77
CA ASP A 319 -4.13 17.80 2.89
C ASP A 319 -2.62 17.49 2.90
N ALA A 320 -2.10 17.08 1.75
CA ALA A 320 -0.69 16.72 1.61
C ALA A 320 -0.17 16.87 0.19
N GLU A 321 1.15 16.98 0.10
CA GLU A 321 1.90 16.84 -1.14
C GLU A 321 2.25 15.39 -1.42
N LEU A 322 1.96 14.92 -2.64
CA LEU A 322 2.45 13.64 -3.15
C LEU A 322 3.32 13.85 -4.40
N SER A 323 4.47 13.17 -4.43
CA SER A 323 5.34 13.14 -5.61
C SER A 323 5.28 11.76 -6.25
N GLY A 324 4.82 11.68 -7.50
CA GLY A 324 4.81 10.43 -8.26
C GLY A 324 6.22 9.97 -8.66
N ARG A 325 6.38 8.67 -8.92
CA ARG A 325 7.59 8.11 -9.53
C ARG A 325 7.57 8.28 -11.06
N PRO A 326 8.74 8.44 -11.71
CA PRO A 326 8.82 8.48 -13.17
C PRO A 326 8.43 7.11 -13.76
N GLY A 327 7.85 7.11 -14.96
CA GLY A 327 7.36 5.91 -15.64
C GLY A 327 5.93 6.06 -16.10
N ALA A 328 5.61 5.47 -17.25
CA ALA A 328 4.25 5.53 -17.77
C ALA A 328 3.30 4.71 -16.87
N GLY A 329 2.19 5.31 -16.45
CA GLY A 329 1.18 4.61 -15.63
C GLY A 329 1.62 4.28 -14.20
N GLN A 330 2.71 4.88 -13.70
CA GLN A 330 3.16 4.64 -12.32
C GLN A 330 2.23 5.29 -11.30
N LEU A 331 1.59 4.46 -10.48
CA LEU A 331 0.69 4.88 -9.41
C LEU A 331 1.44 5.16 -8.11
N ARG A 332 2.67 4.66 -7.98
CA ARG A 332 3.48 4.82 -6.79
C ARG A 332 3.82 6.29 -6.56
N ALA A 333 3.55 6.76 -5.35
CA ALA A 333 3.90 8.10 -4.91
C ALA A 333 4.74 8.05 -3.61
N GLU A 334 5.39 9.18 -3.34
CA GLU A 334 6.04 9.47 -2.07
C GLU A 334 5.24 10.54 -1.34
N LEU A 335 5.04 10.32 -0.05
CA LEU A 335 4.38 11.27 0.83
C LEU A 335 5.34 12.40 1.19
N GLY A 336 4.99 13.62 0.79
CA GLY A 336 5.69 14.85 1.10
C GLY A 336 5.18 15.51 2.39
N GLU A 337 5.10 16.84 2.37
CA GLU A 337 4.59 17.62 3.50
C GLU A 337 3.09 17.42 3.69
N ARG A 338 2.65 17.48 4.95
CA ARG A 338 1.25 17.39 5.35
C ARG A 338 0.84 18.69 6.01
N PHE A 339 -0.28 19.24 5.56
CA PHE A 339 -0.77 20.55 5.97
C PHE A 339 -1.96 20.47 6.94
N GLY A 340 -2.33 19.27 7.38
CA GLY A 340 -3.42 19.07 8.33
C GLY A 340 -3.43 17.68 8.97
N ALA A 341 -4.21 17.57 10.05
CA ALA A 341 -4.55 16.28 10.66
C ALA A 341 -5.58 15.55 9.78
N PRO A 342 -5.52 14.21 9.67
CA PRO A 342 -6.50 13.47 8.90
C PRO A 342 -7.87 13.52 9.57
N ALA A 343 -8.91 13.75 8.78
CA ALA A 343 -10.30 13.85 9.24
C ALA A 343 -11.20 12.94 8.41
N PRO A 344 -12.25 12.32 8.97
CA PRO A 344 -13.26 11.63 8.19
C PRO A 344 -13.82 12.47 7.06
N SER A 345 -13.98 11.84 5.90
CA SER A 345 -14.50 12.47 4.70
C SER A 345 -15.68 11.67 4.16
N ALA A 346 -16.71 12.39 3.71
CA ALA A 346 -17.84 11.82 2.98
C ALA A 346 -17.58 11.71 1.47
N ALA A 347 -16.40 12.17 1.00
CA ALA A 347 -16.04 12.06 -0.40
C ALA A 347 -15.94 10.59 -0.82
N ARG A 348 -16.41 10.29 -2.04
CA ARG A 348 -16.25 8.98 -2.68
C ARG A 348 -15.80 9.20 -4.12
N PRO A 349 -14.82 8.43 -4.61
CA PRO A 349 -14.44 8.51 -6.02
C PRO A 349 -15.62 8.15 -6.92
N GLU A 350 -15.69 8.77 -8.10
CA GLU A 350 -16.74 8.44 -9.07
C GLU A 350 -16.61 7.00 -9.58
N GLY A 351 -17.74 6.29 -9.61
CA GLY A 351 -17.83 4.93 -10.11
C GLY A 351 -17.76 4.87 -11.63
N THR A 352 -17.20 3.79 -12.16
CA THR A 352 -17.26 3.41 -13.57
C THR A 352 -17.89 2.02 -13.74
N GLY A 353 -18.44 1.75 -14.91
CA GLY A 353 -18.97 0.44 -15.25
C GLY A 353 -17.87 -0.61 -15.44
N THR A 354 -18.25 -1.88 -15.29
CA THR A 354 -17.35 -3.03 -15.31
C THR A 354 -16.58 -3.17 -16.63
N GLY A 355 -17.24 -2.94 -17.77
CA GLY A 355 -16.60 -2.95 -19.08
C GLY A 355 -15.56 -1.84 -19.25
N GLN A 356 -15.84 -0.64 -18.75
CA GLN A 356 -14.89 0.48 -18.80
C GLN A 356 -13.70 0.24 -17.86
N ALA A 357 -13.91 -0.40 -16.70
CA ALA A 357 -12.83 -0.83 -15.83
C ALA A 357 -11.86 -1.80 -16.51
N ALA A 358 -12.37 -2.82 -17.22
CA ALA A 358 -11.55 -3.73 -18.02
C ALA A 358 -10.77 -2.99 -19.12
N ALA A 359 -11.40 -2.03 -19.80
CA ALA A 359 -10.75 -1.21 -20.82
C ALA A 359 -9.65 -0.29 -20.24
N ARG A 360 -9.85 0.25 -19.04
CA ARG A 360 -8.84 1.04 -18.30
C ARG A 360 -7.64 0.16 -17.95
N TYR A 361 -7.85 -1.06 -17.45
CA TYR A 361 -6.76 -2.00 -17.21
C TYR A 361 -6.00 -2.35 -18.51
N GLY A 362 -6.71 -2.66 -19.59
CA GLY A 362 -6.11 -2.92 -20.90
C GLY A 362 -5.31 -1.74 -21.47
N SER A 363 -5.74 -0.50 -21.19
CA SER A 363 -5.00 0.71 -21.56
C SER A 363 -3.74 0.88 -20.72
N ALA A 364 -3.81 0.60 -19.41
CA ALA A 364 -2.66 0.65 -18.51
C ALA A 364 -1.59 -0.39 -18.88
N LEU A 365 -1.99 -1.59 -19.33
CA LEU A 365 -1.07 -2.62 -19.83
C LEU A 365 -0.22 -2.16 -21.02
N ARG A 366 -0.69 -1.19 -21.82
CA ARG A 366 0.11 -0.62 -22.91
C ARG A 366 1.28 0.23 -22.40
N ALA A 367 1.13 0.83 -21.22
CA ALA A 367 2.14 1.65 -20.57
C ALA A 367 3.10 0.82 -19.71
N ASP A 368 2.58 -0.24 -19.08
CA ASP A 368 3.34 -1.20 -18.29
C ASP A 368 2.82 -2.64 -18.56
N PRO A 369 3.46 -3.37 -19.49
CA PRO A 369 3.03 -4.73 -19.89
C PRO A 369 3.03 -5.76 -18.77
N TRP A 370 3.70 -5.49 -17.66
CA TRP A 370 3.79 -6.40 -16.50
C TRP A 370 2.97 -5.92 -15.31
N LEU A 371 2.03 -5.02 -15.55
CA LEU A 371 1.07 -4.59 -14.55
C LEU A 371 0.08 -5.72 -14.20
N GLU A 372 0.08 -6.14 -12.95
CA GLU A 372 -0.82 -7.21 -12.49
C GLU A 372 -2.27 -6.74 -12.33
N SER A 373 -2.45 -5.48 -11.92
CA SER A 373 -3.76 -4.88 -11.66
C SER A 373 -3.74 -3.36 -11.77
N TRP A 374 -4.92 -2.77 -11.98
CA TRP A 374 -5.14 -1.33 -12.04
C TRP A 374 -6.22 -0.91 -11.05
N PRO A 375 -6.03 0.16 -10.26
CA PRO A 375 -7.02 0.62 -9.32
C PRO A 375 -8.21 1.23 -10.05
N VAL A 376 -9.42 0.87 -9.63
CA VAL A 376 -10.65 1.39 -10.20
C VAL A 376 -11.77 1.39 -9.18
N THR A 377 -12.60 2.42 -9.25
CA THR A 377 -13.85 2.50 -8.51
C THR A 377 -14.99 2.07 -9.42
N LEU A 378 -15.58 0.92 -9.13
CA LEU A 378 -16.77 0.42 -9.81
C LEU A 378 -18.02 1.01 -9.16
N GLY A 379 -19.01 1.35 -9.95
CA GLY A 379 -20.31 1.76 -9.42
C GLY A 379 -21.20 2.41 -10.47
N PRO A 380 -22.52 2.22 -10.38
CA PRO A 380 -23.23 1.32 -9.46
C PRO A 380 -23.13 -0.16 -9.88
N VAL A 381 -22.71 -1.06 -8.96
CA VAL A 381 -22.55 -2.50 -9.22
C VAL A 381 -23.20 -3.37 -8.15
N ILE A 382 -23.59 -4.61 -8.49
CA ILE A 382 -24.23 -5.57 -7.59
C ILE A 382 -23.36 -6.84 -7.51
N PRO A 383 -22.94 -7.30 -6.31
CA PRO A 383 -22.31 -8.60 -6.14
C PRO A 383 -23.31 -9.72 -6.39
N VAL A 384 -23.03 -10.56 -7.38
CA VAL A 384 -23.87 -11.70 -7.75
C VAL A 384 -23.05 -12.97 -7.90
N PRO A 385 -23.63 -14.16 -7.66
CA PRO A 385 -22.99 -15.42 -8.00
C PRO A 385 -22.63 -15.49 -9.49
N ALA A 386 -21.48 -16.05 -9.82
CA ALA A 386 -21.09 -16.26 -11.20
C ALA A 386 -22.01 -17.30 -11.89
N PRO A 387 -22.22 -17.20 -13.22
CA PRO A 387 -22.95 -18.21 -13.98
C PRO A 387 -22.32 -19.60 -13.75
N GLY A 388 -23.13 -20.61 -13.40
CA GLY A 388 -22.65 -21.94 -13.04
C GLY A 388 -22.39 -22.17 -11.55
N GLY A 389 -22.59 -21.14 -10.70
CA GLY A 389 -22.60 -21.28 -9.23
C GLY A 389 -21.23 -21.40 -8.56
N THR A 390 -20.15 -21.50 -9.35
CA THR A 390 -18.77 -21.55 -8.84
C THR A 390 -18.12 -20.18 -8.96
N GLY A 391 -18.28 -19.33 -7.94
CA GLY A 391 -17.62 -18.03 -7.84
C GLY A 391 -18.58 -16.84 -7.72
N TRP A 392 -18.00 -15.65 -7.70
CA TRP A 392 -18.70 -14.37 -7.53
C TRP A 392 -18.20 -13.36 -8.55
N GLN A 393 -19.07 -12.43 -8.94
CA GLN A 393 -18.78 -11.34 -9.86
C GLN A 393 -19.48 -10.06 -9.42
N LEU A 394 -18.99 -8.92 -9.89
CA LEU A 394 -19.67 -7.63 -9.77
C LEU A 394 -20.34 -7.33 -11.11
N ALA A 395 -21.67 -7.30 -11.13
CA ALA A 395 -22.45 -6.95 -12.31
C ALA A 395 -22.78 -5.45 -12.29
N ASP A 396 -22.75 -4.79 -13.44
CA ASP A 396 -23.29 -3.44 -13.57
C ASP A 396 -24.78 -3.45 -13.20
N ALA A 397 -25.27 -2.38 -12.55
CA ALA A 397 -26.65 -2.30 -12.10
C ALA A 397 -27.68 -2.35 -13.24
N ASP A 398 -27.27 -2.01 -14.47
CA ASP A 398 -28.08 -2.13 -15.69
C ASP A 398 -28.03 -3.53 -16.33
N GLY A 399 -27.20 -4.43 -15.79
CA GLY A 399 -27.00 -5.80 -16.28
C GLY A 399 -26.18 -5.90 -17.57
N ALA A 400 -25.54 -4.83 -18.03
CA ALA A 400 -24.84 -4.81 -19.31
C ALA A 400 -23.57 -5.69 -19.32
N ALA A 401 -22.83 -5.71 -18.22
CA ALA A 401 -21.60 -6.49 -18.08
C ALA A 401 -21.35 -6.90 -16.63
N ALA A 402 -20.42 -7.84 -16.43
CA ALA A 402 -19.96 -8.24 -15.12
C ALA A 402 -18.45 -8.52 -15.12
N LEU A 403 -17.79 -8.21 -14.00
CA LEU A 403 -16.39 -8.54 -13.76
C LEU A 403 -16.27 -9.65 -12.70
N PRO A 404 -15.60 -10.78 -13.00
CA PRO A 404 -15.39 -11.84 -12.02
C PRO A 404 -14.52 -11.34 -10.87
N LEU A 405 -14.84 -11.76 -9.65
CA LEU A 405 -13.96 -11.53 -8.50
C LEU A 405 -12.73 -12.43 -8.60
N ALA A 406 -11.58 -11.91 -8.19
CA ALA A 406 -10.38 -12.71 -8.09
C ALA A 406 -10.60 -13.89 -7.11
N PRO A 407 -10.06 -15.09 -7.36
CA PRO A 407 -10.29 -16.26 -6.51
C PRO A 407 -9.99 -16.04 -5.03
N ALA A 408 -8.90 -15.32 -4.73
CA ALA A 408 -8.53 -14.98 -3.36
C ALA A 408 -9.56 -14.04 -2.69
N ALA A 409 -10.12 -13.09 -3.44
CA ALA A 409 -11.16 -12.21 -2.93
C ALA A 409 -12.49 -12.93 -2.73
N ALA A 410 -12.85 -13.85 -3.64
CA ALA A 410 -14.05 -14.66 -3.52
C ALA A 410 -13.99 -15.63 -2.31
N ALA A 411 -12.80 -16.06 -1.91
CA ALA A 411 -12.57 -16.87 -0.73
C ALA A 411 -12.44 -16.05 0.57
N ALA A 412 -12.24 -14.74 0.49
CA ALA A 412 -11.99 -13.89 1.64
C ALA A 412 -13.28 -13.54 2.41
N PRO A 413 -13.21 -13.35 3.74
CA PRO A 413 -14.36 -12.90 4.54
C PRO A 413 -14.96 -11.57 4.08
N GLY A 414 -14.17 -10.72 3.42
CA GLY A 414 -14.60 -9.45 2.84
C GLY A 414 -15.76 -9.57 1.86
N LEU A 415 -15.86 -10.68 1.14
CA LEU A 415 -16.99 -10.96 0.24
C LEU A 415 -18.33 -10.88 1.00
N TRP A 416 -18.43 -11.50 2.16
CA TRP A 416 -19.68 -11.53 2.92
C TRP A 416 -20.07 -10.16 3.47
N ARG A 417 -19.08 -9.32 3.78
CA ARG A 417 -19.33 -7.90 4.13
C ARG A 417 -19.88 -7.14 2.94
N LEU A 418 -19.29 -7.33 1.76
CA LEU A 418 -19.75 -6.70 0.53
C LEU A 418 -21.18 -7.13 0.16
N VAL A 419 -21.48 -8.41 0.24
CA VAL A 419 -22.83 -8.96 -0.01
C VAL A 419 -23.84 -8.43 1.01
N ALA A 420 -23.47 -8.38 2.29
CA ALA A 420 -24.33 -7.85 3.34
C ALA A 420 -24.58 -6.34 3.18
N LEU A 421 -23.56 -5.58 2.79
CA LEU A 421 -23.68 -4.13 2.52
C LEU A 421 -24.60 -3.87 1.32
N SER A 422 -24.47 -4.67 0.26
CA SER A 422 -25.32 -4.56 -0.92
C SER A 422 -26.77 -4.92 -0.61
N GLY A 423 -27.01 -6.04 0.09
CA GLY A 423 -28.37 -6.55 0.31
C GLY A 423 -29.14 -6.82 -0.98
N GLY A 424 -28.45 -6.94 -2.12
CA GLY A 424 -29.04 -7.01 -3.47
C GLY A 424 -29.24 -5.65 -4.15
N ALA A 425 -29.00 -4.54 -3.46
CA ALA A 425 -28.99 -3.20 -4.04
C ALA A 425 -27.61 -2.83 -4.59
N PRO A 426 -27.52 -1.89 -5.55
CA PRO A 426 -26.25 -1.42 -6.06
C PRO A 426 -25.36 -0.78 -5.00
N VAL A 427 -24.04 -0.94 -5.17
CA VAL A 427 -23.00 -0.36 -4.32
C VAL A 427 -21.90 0.25 -5.18
N THR A 428 -21.09 1.11 -4.58
CA THR A 428 -19.84 1.60 -5.16
C THR A 428 -18.68 0.85 -4.51
N VAL A 429 -17.73 0.35 -5.29
CA VAL A 429 -16.64 -0.51 -4.81
C VAL A 429 -15.33 -0.06 -5.40
N PHE A 430 -14.36 0.33 -4.57
CA PHE A 430 -12.99 0.55 -5.00
C PHE A 430 -12.17 -0.73 -4.82
N GLY A 431 -11.35 -1.05 -5.82
CA GLY A 431 -10.52 -2.23 -5.81
C GLY A 431 -9.50 -2.26 -6.94
N GLU A 432 -8.85 -3.41 -7.07
CA GLU A 432 -7.81 -3.66 -8.07
C GLU A 432 -8.39 -4.56 -9.18
N CYS A 433 -8.48 -4.05 -10.41
CA CYS A 433 -8.89 -4.82 -11.59
C CYS A 433 -7.65 -5.41 -12.26
N GLY A 434 -7.52 -6.74 -12.28
CA GLY A 434 -6.38 -7.43 -12.88
C GLY A 434 -6.78 -8.61 -13.75
N HIS A 435 -5.78 -9.27 -14.35
CA HIS A 435 -5.97 -10.42 -15.24
C HIS A 435 -6.63 -11.63 -14.54
N ARG A 436 -6.56 -11.72 -13.20
CA ARG A 436 -7.21 -12.78 -12.40
C ARG A 436 -8.64 -12.42 -11.95
N GLY A 437 -9.13 -11.25 -12.30
CA GLY A 437 -10.41 -10.70 -11.83
C GLY A 437 -10.22 -9.45 -10.96
N PHE A 438 -11.34 -9.02 -10.37
CA PHE A 438 -11.41 -7.83 -9.53
C PHE A 438 -11.22 -8.18 -8.04
N THR A 439 -10.37 -7.45 -7.35
CA THR A 439 -10.15 -7.55 -5.90
C THR A 439 -10.78 -6.34 -5.22
N PRO A 440 -11.96 -6.46 -4.60
CA PRO A 440 -12.62 -5.38 -3.88
C PRO A 440 -11.87 -5.09 -2.57
N LEU A 441 -11.61 -3.81 -2.29
CA LEU A 441 -10.85 -3.36 -1.12
C LEU A 441 -11.69 -2.55 -0.14
N VAL A 442 -12.59 -1.71 -0.66
CA VAL A 442 -13.52 -0.90 0.13
C VAL A 442 -14.81 -0.71 -0.65
N ALA A 443 -15.95 -0.65 0.04
CA ALA A 443 -17.24 -0.41 -0.58
C ALA A 443 -18.06 0.64 0.17
N TRP A 444 -18.96 1.29 -0.55
CA TRP A 444 -19.94 2.23 -0.02
C TRP A 444 -21.34 1.78 -0.41
N PRO A 445 -22.34 1.99 0.48
CA PRO A 445 -23.73 1.87 0.08
C PRO A 445 -24.08 2.92 -0.99
N GLN A 446 -25.18 2.69 -1.72
CA GLN A 446 -25.68 3.66 -2.70
C GLN A 446 -26.03 5.00 -2.04
N GLU A 447 -26.76 4.92 -0.91
CA GLU A 447 -27.08 6.05 -0.05
C GLU A 447 -25.82 6.60 0.66
N PRO A 448 -25.84 7.87 1.11
CA PRO A 448 -24.74 8.43 1.90
C PRO A 448 -24.44 7.55 3.13
N GLY A 449 -23.24 7.00 3.19
CA GLY A 449 -22.82 6.10 4.26
C GLY A 449 -21.30 5.97 4.32
N GLU A 450 -20.83 5.41 5.44
CA GLU A 450 -19.40 5.24 5.69
C GLU A 450 -18.78 4.20 4.76
N ALA A 451 -17.47 4.36 4.51
CA ALA A 451 -16.67 3.40 3.78
C ALA A 451 -16.54 2.10 4.59
N VAL A 452 -16.85 0.95 3.98
CA VAL A 452 -16.72 -0.37 4.61
C VAL A 452 -15.47 -1.08 4.07
N PRO A 453 -14.42 -1.27 4.90
CA PRO A 453 -13.23 -2.01 4.49
C PRO A 453 -13.49 -3.50 4.28
N LEU A 454 -12.98 -4.03 3.17
CA LEU A 454 -13.17 -5.43 2.74
C LEU A 454 -11.89 -6.27 2.87
N CYS A 455 -10.73 -5.63 3.03
CA CYS A 455 -9.42 -6.28 3.22
C CYS A 455 -8.99 -6.40 4.69
#